data_AF-A0A419GN78-F1
#
_entry.id   AF-A0A419GN78-F1
#
_cell.length_a   1.000
_cell.length_b   1.000
_cell.length_c   1.000
_cell.angle_alpha   90.00
_cell.angle_beta   90.00
_cell.angle_gamma   90.00
#
_symmetry.space_group_name_H-M   'P 1'
#
loop_
_entity.id
_entity.type
_entity.pdbx_description
1 polymer ?
#
loop_
_entity_poly.entity_id
_entity_poly.type
_entity_poly.pdbx_seq_one_letter_code
_entity_poly.pdbx_strand_id
1 'polypeptide(L)' 'MPRFGAVRRKDLIRYLRKLGFDGPYSGGKHQFMKKDDVSFPITGTESY' A
#
# COMPACT_ATOMS: atom_id res chain seq x y z
N MET A 1 19.36 -8.90 -9.24
CA MET A 1 18.04 -8.44 -8.76
C MET A 1 18.22 -7.82 -7.37
N PRO A 2 17.53 -6.73 -7.02
CA PRO A 2 17.58 -6.20 -5.65
C PRO A 2 17.06 -7.24 -4.66
N ARG A 3 17.54 -7.22 -3.41
CA ARG A 3 17.02 -8.12 -2.38
C ARG A 3 15.57 -7.75 -2.07
N PHE A 4 14.63 -8.59 -2.49
CA PHE A 4 13.24 -8.46 -2.08
C PHE A 4 13.11 -8.95 -0.63
N GLY A 5 12.74 -8.04 0.28
CA GLY A 5 12.52 -8.33 1.69
C GLY A 5 11.24 -7.63 2.17
N ALA A 6 10.85 -7.91 3.42
CA ALA A 6 9.70 -7.25 4.02
C ALA A 6 9.87 -5.73 4.00
N VAL A 7 8.93 -5.03 3.37
CA VAL A 7 8.88 -3.57 3.33
C VAL A 7 7.92 -3.08 4.41
N ARG A 8 8.33 -2.04 5.16
CA ARG A 8 7.44 -1.42 6.15
C ARG A 8 6.24 -0.82 5.43
N ARG A 9 5.04 -0.96 6.01
CA ARG A 9 3.78 -0.43 5.45
C ARG A 9 3.89 1.04 5.02
N LYS A 10 4.50 1.88 5.86
CA LYS A 10 4.73 3.31 5.57
C LYS A 10 5.60 3.55 4.34
N ASP A 11 6.62 2.71 4.13
CA ASP A 11 7.54 2.83 3.01
C ASP A 11 6.84 2.38 1.73
N LEU A 12 6.05 1.30 1.79
CA LEU A 12 5.22 0.84 0.68
C LEU A 12 4.24 1.93 0.23
N ILE A 13 3.46 2.52 1.17
CA ILE A 13 2.54 3.63 0.87
C ILE A 13 3.30 4.80 0.25
N ARG A 14 4.46 5.19 0.82
CA ARG A 14 5.26 6.29 0.30
C ARG A 14 5.70 6.05 -1.15
N TYR A 15 6.17 4.85 -1.47
CA TYR A 15 6.59 4.52 -2.84
C TYR A 15 5.41 4.41 -3.80
N LEU A 16 4.27 3.86 -3.36
CA LEU A 16 3.04 3.84 -4.15
C LEU A 16 2.55 5.26 -4.48
N ARG A 17 2.60 6.18 -3.51
CA ARG A 17 2.29 7.60 -3.78
C ARG A 17 3.20 8.21 -4.83
N LYS A 18 4.51 7.93 -4.77
CA LYS A 18 5.48 8.36 -5.80
C LYS A 18 5.20 7.77 -7.18
N LEU A 19 4.57 6.59 -7.25
CA LEU A 19 4.16 5.95 -8.49
C LEU A 19 2.81 6.45 -9.02
N GLY A 20 2.18 7.40 -8.33
CA GLY A 20 0.90 8.01 -8.70
C GLY A 20 -0.33 7.32 -8.10
N PHE A 21 -0.17 6.51 -7.06
CA PHE A 21 -1.31 5.98 -6.31
C PHE A 21 -1.81 6.98 -5.26
N ASP A 22 -3.12 7.13 -5.18
CA ASP A 22 -3.84 7.90 -4.17
C ASP A 22 -4.41 7.00 -3.06
N GLY A 23 -4.73 7.59 -1.91
CA GLY A 23 -5.11 6.89 -0.68
C GLY A 23 -4.02 6.95 0.41
N PRO A 24 -4.05 6.07 1.43
CA PRO A 24 -4.90 4.88 1.58
C PRO A 24 -6.35 5.21 1.96
N TYR A 25 -7.30 4.56 1.30
CA TYR A 25 -8.72 4.62 1.63
C TYR A 25 -9.09 3.48 2.58
N SER A 26 -9.92 3.76 3.57
CA SER A 26 -10.44 2.78 4.52
C SER A 26 -11.57 1.96 3.88
N GLY A 27 -11.25 0.77 3.37
CA GLY A 27 -12.22 -0.18 2.82
C GLY A 27 -12.58 -1.27 3.82
N GLY A 28 -13.48 -0.99 4.76
CA GLY A 28 -13.89 -1.98 5.77
C GLY A 28 -12.71 -2.65 6.46
N LYS A 29 -12.50 -3.95 6.20
CA LYS A 29 -11.42 -4.78 6.80
C LYS A 29 -10.01 -4.44 6.31
N HIS A 30 -9.85 -3.85 5.13
CA HIS A 30 -8.53 -3.61 4.52
C HIS A 30 -8.45 -2.24 3.86
N GLN A 31 -7.35 -1.51 4.12
CA GLN A 31 -7.09 -0.28 3.38
C GLN A 31 -6.65 -0.59 1.96
N PHE A 32 -6.91 0.31 1.01
CA PHE A 32 -6.46 0.17 -0.37
C PHE A 32 -5.98 1.52 -0.92
N MET A 33 -5.11 1.49 -1.93
CA MET A 33 -4.72 2.65 -2.71
C MET A 33 -5.28 2.53 -4.12
N LYS A 34 -5.56 3.65 -4.80
CA LYS A 34 -6.08 3.67 -6.17
C LYS A 34 -5.17 4.44 -7.10
N LYS A 35 -5.03 3.98 -8.33
CA LYS A 35 -4.43 4.73 -9.44
C LYS A 35 -5.28 4.43 -10.66
N ASP A 36 -6.00 5.43 -11.16
CA ASP A 36 -6.95 5.27 -12.26
C ASP A 36 -7.91 4.09 -11.96
N ASP A 37 -7.97 3.09 -12.84
CA ASP A 37 -8.80 1.88 -12.67
C ASP A 37 -8.13 0.78 -11.82
N VAL A 38 -6.89 0.99 -11.36
CA VAL A 38 -6.13 0.02 -10.57
C VAL A 38 -6.33 0.26 -9.08
N SER A 39 -6.88 -0.73 -8.38
CA SER A 39 -6.99 -0.73 -6.92
C SER A 39 -5.99 -1.71 -6.30
N PHE A 40 -5.15 -1.23 -5.40
CA PHE A 40 -4.13 -2.01 -4.70
C PHE A 40 -4.51 -2.19 -3.21
N PRO A 41 -5.00 -3.36 -2.78
CA PRO A 41 -5.28 -3.62 -1.38
C PRO A 41 -3.98 -3.71 -0.57
N ILE A 42 -3.91 -2.96 0.54
CA ILE A 42 -2.78 -2.95 1.46
C ILE A 42 -3.18 -3.69 2.73
N THR A 43 -2.99 -5.01 2.71
CA THR A 43 -3.07 -5.85 3.92
C THR A 43 -1.74 -5.78 4.67
N GLY A 44 -1.85 -5.57 5.97
CA GLY A 44 -0.78 -5.69 6.93
C GLY A 44 -1.46 -5.70 8.29
N THR A 45 -1.58 -6.88 8.87
CA THR A 45 -1.94 -7.02 10.29
C THR A 45 -0.89 -6.26 11.09
N GLU A 46 -1.24 -5.06 11.55
CA GLU A 46 -0.59 -4.45 12.71
C GLU A 46 -0.99 -5.31 13.91
N SER A 47 -0.24 -6.39 14.14
CA SER A 47 -0.15 -6.92 15.49
C SER A 47 0.78 -5.96 16.23
N TYR A 48 0.16 -5.14 17.07
CA TYR A 48 0.82 -4.35 18.12
C TYR A 48 1.71 -5.23 18.99
#